data_AF-C4P685-F1
#
_entry.id   AF-C4P685-F1
#
_cell.length_a   1.000
_cell.length_b   1.000
_cell.length_c   1.000
_cell.angle_alpha   90.00
_cell.angle_beta   90.00
_cell.angle_gamma   90.00
#
_symmetry.space_group_name_H-M   'P 1'
#
loop_
_entity.id
_entity.type
_entity.pdbx_description
1 polymer ?
#
loop_
_entity_poly.entity_id
_entity_poly.type
_entity_poly.pdbx_seq_one_letter_code
_entity_poly.pdbx_strand_id
1 'polypeptide(L)'
;FDVHPAVLKWKQTPHLNHGLHIRLSTATKNPVSVQPHQHIRLKRAADIEQNEWQNSRPLLITYTDDGKGVPLKRSRRSARHRRERGKKRRRSKKVQRHRKAGAECRRHPMYVSFNEVGWTEWIVAPVGYQAFYCDGKCPFP
;
A
#
# COMPACT_ATOMS: atom_id res chain seq x y z
N PHE A 1 -0.83 -16.31 1.21
CA PHE A 1 0.54 -16.50 0.69
C PHE A 1 0.78 -15.48 -0.39
N ASP A 2 1.88 -14.74 -0.33
CA ASP A 2 2.28 -13.89 -1.45
C ASP A 2 2.96 -14.75 -2.51
N VAL A 3 2.31 -14.86 -3.67
CA VAL A 3 2.76 -15.64 -4.82
C VAL A 3 3.24 -14.73 -5.96
N HIS A 4 3.29 -13.41 -5.74
CA HIS A 4 3.69 -12.44 -6.74
C HIS A 4 5.08 -12.73 -7.34
N PRO A 5 6.14 -13.07 -6.57
CA PRO A 5 7.45 -13.37 -7.14
C PRO A 5 7.44 -14.59 -8.07
N ALA A 6 6.65 -15.62 -7.74
CA ALA A 6 6.50 -16.81 -8.57
C ALA A 6 5.82 -16.45 -9.90
N VAL A 7 4.73 -15.69 -9.83
CA VAL A 7 4.01 -15.22 -11.03
C VAL A 7 4.91 -14.37 -11.93
N LEU A 8 5.73 -13.48 -11.37
CA LEU A 8 6.70 -12.70 -12.17
C LEU A 8 7.72 -13.60 -12.89
N LYS A 9 8.22 -14.65 -12.22
CA LYS A 9 9.13 -15.62 -12.83
C LYS A 9 8.44 -16.42 -13.94
N TRP A 10 7.21 -16.87 -13.71
CA TRP A 10 6.44 -17.64 -14.70
C TRP A 10 6.17 -16.83 -15.96
N LYS A 11 5.89 -15.53 -15.81
CA LYS A 11 5.72 -14.60 -16.95
C LYS A 11 6.96 -14.49 -17.85
N GLN A 12 8.17 -14.75 -17.34
CA GLN A 12 9.39 -14.73 -18.14
C GLN A 12 9.54 -15.98 -19.02
N THR A 13 8.82 -17.06 -18.71
CA THR A 13 8.91 -18.35 -19.42
C THR A 13 7.50 -18.89 -19.70
N PRO A 14 6.74 -18.24 -20.60
CA PRO A 14 5.32 -18.54 -20.82
C PRO A 14 5.08 -19.92 -21.46
N HIS A 15 6.11 -20.54 -22.05
CA HIS A 15 6.02 -21.85 -22.69
C HIS A 15 6.12 -23.02 -21.70
N LEU A 16 6.49 -22.77 -20.45
CA LEU A 16 6.64 -23.80 -19.44
C LEU A 16 5.42 -23.86 -18.52
N ASN A 17 5.03 -25.07 -18.13
CA ASN A 17 4.02 -25.26 -17.10
C ASN A 17 4.67 -25.09 -15.72
N HIS A 18 4.13 -24.17 -14.92
CA HIS A 18 4.62 -23.91 -13.57
C HIS A 18 3.56 -24.28 -12.53
N GLY A 19 4.00 -24.70 -11.35
CA GLY A 19 3.11 -25.07 -10.26
C GLY A 19 3.65 -24.66 -8.90
N LEU A 20 2.77 -24.66 -7.91
CA LEU A 20 3.14 -24.50 -6.51
C LEU A 20 3.14 -25.87 -5.84
N HIS A 21 4.25 -26.23 -5.21
CA HIS A 21 4.34 -27.42 -4.38
C HIS A 21 3.96 -27.06 -2.95
N ILE A 22 2.94 -27.72 -2.42
CA ILE A 22 2.47 -27.51 -1.05
C ILE A 22 2.79 -28.76 -0.25
N ARG A 23 3.56 -28.60 0.83
CA ARG A 23 3.86 -29.67 1.78
C ARG A 23 3.22 -29.36 3.12
N LEU A 24 2.48 -30.31 3.65
CA LEU A 24 1.98 -30.27 5.02
C LEU A 24 2.97 -31.03 5.91
N SER A 25 3.48 -30.38 6.94
CA SER A 25 4.29 -31.01 7.99
C SER A 25 3.50 -31.01 9.28
N THR A 26 3.14 -32.20 9.78
CA THR A 26 2.58 -32.34 11.12
C THR A 26 3.69 -32.29 12.17
N ALA A 27 3.45 -31.64 13.32
CA ALA A 27 4.38 -31.61 14.45
C ALA A 27 4.30 -32.88 15.33
N THR A 28 3.40 -33.81 15.00
CA THR A 28 3.23 -35.06 15.76
C THR A 28 4.37 -36.04 15.49
N LYS A 29 4.89 -36.68 16.56
CA LYS A 29 5.98 -37.68 16.50
C LYS A 29 5.71 -38.90 15.62
N ASN A 30 4.44 -39.14 15.27
CA ASN A 30 4.05 -40.16 14.31
C ASN A 30 3.71 -39.49 12.98
N PRO A 31 4.64 -39.48 12.00
CA PRO A 31 4.33 -39.03 10.66
C PRO A 31 3.26 -39.95 10.06
N VAL A 32 2.16 -39.38 9.60
CA VAL A 32 1.20 -40.10 8.75
C VAL A 32 1.96 -40.47 7.48
N SER A 33 2.09 -41.78 7.21
CA SER A 33 2.66 -42.31 5.97
C SER A 33 1.74 -41.92 4.82
N VAL A 34 2.03 -40.78 4.18
CA VAL A 34 1.39 -40.39 2.93
C VAL A 34 2.17 -41.05 1.80
N GLN A 35 1.51 -41.91 1.04
CA GLN A 35 2.07 -42.58 -0.14
C GLN A 35 2.70 -41.52 -1.07
N PRO A 36 3.96 -41.68 -1.52
CA PRO A 36 4.73 -40.64 -2.21
C PRO A 36 4.17 -40.17 -3.56
N HIS A 37 3.09 -40.79 -4.07
CA HIS A 37 2.52 -40.51 -5.39
C HIS A 37 1.00 -40.28 -5.36
N GLN A 38 0.41 -40.04 -4.18
CA GLN A 38 -1.01 -39.73 -4.11
C GLN A 38 -1.23 -38.23 -4.31
N HIS A 39 -1.81 -37.85 -5.45
CA HIS A 39 -2.30 -36.50 -5.66
C HIS A 39 -3.43 -36.20 -4.68
N ILE A 40 -3.15 -35.43 -3.64
CA ILE A 40 -4.16 -35.00 -2.66
C ILE A 40 -4.80 -33.70 -3.17
N ARG A 41 -6.13 -33.62 -3.08
CA ARG A 41 -6.88 -32.40 -3.36
C ARG A 41 -7.08 -31.61 -2.06
N LEU A 42 -6.76 -30.33 -2.10
CA LEU A 42 -7.08 -29.41 -1.01
C LEU A 42 -8.58 -29.11 -1.03
N LYS A 43 -9.30 -29.53 0.01
CA LYS A 43 -10.72 -29.22 0.24
C LYS A 43 -10.87 -28.29 1.44
N ARG A 44 -12.00 -27.56 1.53
CA ARG A 44 -12.33 -26.71 2.70
C ARG A 44 -12.84 -27.53 3.89
N ALA A 45 -13.51 -28.66 3.62
CA ALA A 45 -13.93 -29.66 4.59
C ALA A 45 -13.82 -31.06 3.97
N ALA A 46 -13.73 -32.10 4.81
CA ALA A 46 -13.44 -33.47 4.37
C ALA A 46 -14.59 -34.12 3.58
N ASP A 47 -15.81 -33.74 3.91
CA ASP A 47 -17.09 -34.23 3.43
C ASP A 47 -17.61 -33.52 2.17
N ILE A 48 -16.93 -32.48 1.69
CA ILE A 48 -17.36 -31.74 0.50
C ILE A 48 -17.41 -32.65 -0.72
N GLU A 49 -18.59 -32.69 -1.34
CA GLU A 49 -18.88 -33.43 -2.56
C GLU A 49 -18.11 -32.90 -3.77
N GLN A 50 -17.92 -33.75 -4.77
CA GLN A 50 -17.06 -33.43 -5.92
C GLN A 50 -17.53 -32.20 -6.71
N ASN A 51 -18.84 -32.05 -6.93
CA ASN A 51 -19.41 -30.92 -7.67
C ASN A 51 -19.26 -29.60 -6.90
N GLU A 52 -19.45 -29.63 -5.59
CA GLU A 52 -19.26 -28.46 -4.73
C GLU A 52 -17.78 -28.06 -4.63
N TRP A 53 -16.88 -29.06 -4.58
CA TRP A 53 -15.44 -28.81 -4.60
C TRP A 53 -14.98 -28.15 -5.91
N GLN A 54 -15.53 -28.54 -7.06
CA GLN A 54 -15.16 -27.92 -8.34
C GLN A 54 -15.45 -26.41 -8.35
N ASN A 55 -16.55 -26.00 -7.73
CA ASN A 55 -16.93 -24.59 -7.60
C ASN A 55 -16.10 -23.82 -6.55
N SER A 56 -15.47 -24.52 -5.61
CA SER A 56 -14.70 -23.94 -4.50
C SER A 56 -13.20 -24.26 -4.54
N ARG A 57 -12.73 -24.81 -5.67
CA ARG A 57 -11.35 -25.25 -5.86
C ARG A 57 -10.35 -24.10 -5.68
N PRO A 58 -9.10 -24.38 -5.28
CA PRO A 58 -8.07 -23.36 -5.17
C PRO A 58 -7.85 -22.63 -6.50
N LEU A 59 -7.84 -21.30 -6.46
CA LEU A 59 -7.58 -20.43 -7.60
C LEU A 59 -6.40 -19.52 -7.30
N LEU A 60 -5.56 -19.30 -8.30
CA LEU A 60 -4.56 -18.23 -8.29
C LEU A 60 -5.21 -16.97 -8.86
N ILE A 61 -5.39 -15.95 -8.02
CA ILE A 61 -5.88 -14.64 -8.43
C ILE A 61 -4.69 -13.70 -8.61
N THR A 62 -4.59 -13.09 -9.79
CA THR A 62 -3.57 -12.08 -10.09
C THR A 62 -4.23 -10.80 -10.54
N TYR A 63 -3.65 -9.66 -10.18
CA TYR A 63 -4.05 -8.35 -10.66
C TYR A 63 -2.96 -7.84 -11.58
N THR A 64 -3.32 -7.53 -12.82
CA THR A 64 -2.39 -7.02 -13.83
C THR A 64 -2.90 -5.71 -14.38
N ASP A 65 -1.96 -4.83 -14.68
CA ASP A 65 -2.20 -3.60 -15.44
C ASP A 65 -1.86 -3.88 -16.90
N ASP A 66 -2.83 -3.66 -17.79
CA ASP A 66 -2.65 -3.83 -19.23
C ASP A 66 -1.95 -2.61 -19.88
N GLY A 67 -1.64 -1.58 -19.07
CA GLY A 67 -0.99 -0.35 -19.49
C GLY A 67 -1.91 0.57 -20.30
N LYS A 68 -3.19 0.21 -20.49
CA LYS A 68 -4.18 1.04 -21.20
C LYS A 68 -4.94 1.95 -20.25
N GLY A 69 -4.86 1.70 -18.94
CA GLY A 69 -5.34 2.64 -17.93
C GLY A 69 -4.59 3.96 -18.03
N VAL A 70 -5.32 5.09 -17.97
CA VAL A 70 -4.69 6.41 -17.82
C VAL A 70 -3.83 6.31 -16.56
N PRO A 71 -2.50 6.52 -16.65
CA PRO A 71 -1.65 6.41 -15.47
C PRO A 71 -2.18 7.38 -14.43
N LEU A 72 -2.66 6.86 -13.29
CA LEU A 72 -2.85 7.68 -12.11
C LEU A 72 -1.47 8.24 -11.81
N LYS A 73 -1.20 9.46 -12.30
CA LYS A 73 0.04 10.16 -12.04
C LYS A 73 0.06 10.32 -10.54
N ARG A 74 0.70 9.37 -9.84
CA ARG A 74 1.05 9.48 -8.42
C ARG A 74 1.93 10.69 -8.35
N SER A 75 1.25 11.80 -8.09
CA SER A 75 1.84 13.10 -8.04
C SER A 75 2.79 13.06 -6.85
N ARG A 76 4.07 12.81 -7.12
CA ARG A 76 5.18 12.96 -6.17
C ARG A 76 5.40 14.45 -5.85
N ARG A 77 4.31 15.20 -5.63
CA ARG A 77 4.24 16.62 -5.26
C ARG A 77 5.07 16.88 -3.98
N SER A 78 5.27 15.87 -3.12
CA SER A 78 6.08 16.01 -1.90
C SER A 78 7.60 16.09 -2.15
N ALA A 79 8.14 15.42 -3.19
CA ALA A 79 9.58 15.37 -3.43
C ALA A 79 10.11 16.63 -4.15
N ARG A 80 9.28 17.26 -5.00
CA ARG A 80 9.71 18.43 -5.81
C ARG A 80 9.80 19.72 -4.99
N HIS A 81 8.98 19.87 -3.95
CA HIS A 81 9.01 21.07 -3.09
C HIS A 81 10.28 21.20 -2.23
N ARG A 82 11.02 20.10 -1.97
CA ARG A 82 12.25 20.16 -1.16
C ARG A 82 13.46 20.67 -1.95
N ARG A 83 13.54 20.38 -3.26
CA ARG A 83 14.68 20.81 -4.11
C ARG A 83 14.59 22.27 -4.57
N GLU A 84 13.38 22.83 -4.69
CA GLU A 84 13.23 24.21 -5.19
C GLU A 84 13.39 25.30 -4.12
N ARG A 85 13.23 24.97 -2.83
CA ARG A 85 13.41 25.91 -1.71
C ARG A 85 14.86 26.32 -1.45
N GLY A 86 15.84 25.58 -1.97
CA GLY A 86 17.27 25.89 -1.81
C GLY A 86 17.78 27.03 -2.70
N LYS A 87 17.13 27.32 -3.84
CA LYS A 87 17.65 28.30 -4.83
C LYS A 87 16.92 29.65 -4.85
N LYS A 88 15.75 29.79 -4.20
CA LYS A 88 14.90 31.01 -4.26
C LYS A 88 14.99 31.94 -3.03
N ARG A 89 15.96 31.77 -2.11
CA ARG A 89 16.11 32.65 -0.92
C ARG A 89 16.67 34.05 -1.20
N ARG A 90 16.91 34.45 -2.46
CA ARG A 90 17.51 35.78 -2.77
C ARG A 90 16.63 36.78 -3.51
N ARG A 91 15.46 36.42 -4.05
CA ARG A 91 14.60 37.39 -4.76
C ARG A 91 13.13 37.05 -4.67
N SER A 92 12.44 37.57 -3.64
CA SER A 92 11.04 38.04 -3.72
C SER A 92 10.49 38.32 -2.32
N LYS A 93 10.82 39.49 -1.77
CA LYS A 93 9.83 40.24 -0.98
C LYS A 93 8.69 40.58 -1.95
N LYS A 94 7.43 40.49 -1.49
CA LYS A 94 6.16 40.73 -2.22
C LYS A 94 5.62 39.57 -3.05
N VAL A 95 4.94 38.62 -2.39
CA VAL A 95 3.64 38.11 -2.88
C VAL A 95 2.75 37.82 -1.67
N GLN A 96 2.16 38.87 -1.09
CA GLN A 96 0.80 38.75 -0.60
C GLN A 96 -0.07 38.48 -1.83
N ARG A 97 -0.51 37.24 -2.04
CA ARG A 97 -1.63 36.96 -2.94
C ARG A 97 -2.55 35.93 -2.32
N HIS A 98 -3.66 36.45 -1.84
CA HIS A 98 -4.97 35.84 -1.76
C HIS A 98 -5.07 34.47 -1.10
N ARG A 99 -5.68 34.50 0.09
CA ARG A 99 -6.67 33.53 0.56
C ARG A 99 -7.68 33.26 -0.58
N LYS A 100 -7.38 32.36 -1.51
CA LYS A 100 -8.40 31.76 -2.37
C LYS A 100 -9.05 30.64 -1.58
N ALA A 101 -10.12 30.96 -0.87
CA ALA A 101 -11.12 29.98 -0.49
C ALA A 101 -11.57 29.27 -1.79
N GLY A 102 -11.12 28.03 -2.00
CA GLY A 102 -11.34 27.30 -3.26
C GLY A 102 -10.09 26.75 -3.98
N ALA A 103 -8.90 26.80 -3.38
CA ALA A 103 -7.76 26.03 -3.89
C ALA A 103 -7.98 24.50 -3.73
N GLU A 104 -7.30 23.69 -4.56
CA GLU A 104 -7.23 22.24 -4.39
C GLU A 104 -6.78 21.86 -2.96
N CYS A 105 -7.32 20.76 -2.43
CA CYS A 105 -6.93 20.23 -1.12
C CYS A 105 -5.40 20.05 -1.03
N ARG A 106 -4.81 20.71 -0.03
CA ARG A 106 -3.37 20.64 0.24
C ARG A 106 -3.07 20.77 1.72
N ARG A 107 -1.85 20.37 2.10
CA ARG A 107 -1.32 20.56 3.46
C ARG A 107 -0.86 22.01 3.66
N HIS A 108 -1.37 22.65 4.71
CA HIS A 108 -1.04 24.02 5.12
C HIS A 108 -0.17 23.99 6.39
N PRO A 109 0.78 24.92 6.53
CA PRO A 109 1.59 25.05 7.75
C PRO A 109 0.71 25.52 8.93
N MET A 110 0.90 24.89 10.07
CA MET A 110 0.32 25.30 11.35
C MET A 110 1.31 24.90 12.44
N TYR A 111 1.79 25.90 13.17
CA TYR A 111 2.64 25.68 14.33
C TYR A 111 1.77 25.75 15.58
N VAL A 112 1.98 24.81 16.49
CA VAL A 112 1.34 24.78 17.80
C VAL A 112 2.42 25.07 18.82
N SER A 113 2.31 26.21 19.49
CA SER A 113 3.14 26.57 20.63
C SER A 113 2.51 26.01 21.91
N PHE A 114 3.24 25.21 22.68
CA PHE A 114 2.71 24.66 23.94
C PHE A 114 2.50 25.72 25.00
N ASN A 115 3.21 26.84 24.90
CA ASN A 115 2.95 28.00 25.73
C ASN A 115 1.60 28.65 25.44
N GLU A 116 1.23 28.77 24.16
CA GLU A 116 -0.04 29.40 23.75
C GLU A 116 -1.26 28.56 24.10
N VAL A 117 -1.13 27.22 24.10
CA VAL A 117 -2.20 26.30 24.50
C VAL A 117 -2.19 25.95 26.00
N GLY A 118 -1.25 26.49 26.78
CA GLY A 118 -1.16 26.27 28.22
C GLY A 118 -0.69 24.87 28.62
N TRP A 119 0.12 24.23 27.77
CA TRP A 119 0.61 22.85 27.96
C TRP A 119 2.07 22.77 28.43
N THR A 120 2.73 23.90 28.63
CA THR A 120 4.13 23.96 29.09
C THR A 120 4.36 23.21 30.41
N GLU A 121 3.35 23.14 31.29
CA GLU A 121 3.45 22.47 32.59
C GLU A 121 3.60 20.94 32.50
N TRP A 122 3.06 20.31 31.46
CA TRP A 122 3.13 18.85 31.30
C TRP A 122 3.99 18.41 30.11
N ILE A 123 4.24 19.29 29.13
CA ILE A 123 5.17 19.04 28.03
C ILE A 123 6.42 19.90 28.21
N VAL A 124 7.50 19.27 28.69
CA VAL A 124 8.79 19.91 28.96
C VAL A 124 9.56 20.25 27.68
N ALA A 125 9.46 19.43 26.64
CA ALA A 125 10.08 19.67 25.33
C ALA A 125 9.39 18.85 24.23
N PRO A 126 9.36 19.32 22.96
CA PRO A 126 9.81 20.64 22.47
C PRO A 126 8.88 21.78 22.92
N VAL A 127 9.22 23.05 22.67
CA VAL A 127 8.35 24.21 23.00
C VAL A 127 7.08 24.31 22.13
N GLY A 128 7.00 23.47 21.09
CA GLY A 128 5.92 23.41 20.14
C GLY A 128 6.31 22.60 18.91
N TYR A 129 5.34 22.33 18.03
CA TYR A 129 5.56 21.52 16.84
C TYR A 129 4.75 21.99 15.64
N GLN A 130 5.16 21.57 14.44
CA GLN A 130 4.41 21.82 13.21
C GLN A 130 3.31 20.75 13.07
N ALA A 131 2.09 21.06 13.50
CA ALA A 131 0.93 20.18 13.38
C ALA A 131 0.48 20.01 11.93
N PHE A 132 0.51 21.10 11.17
CA PHE A 132 -0.10 21.19 9.83
C PHE A 132 -1.62 20.91 9.85
N TYR A 133 -2.31 21.28 8.78
CA TYR A 133 -3.68 20.82 8.54
C TYR A 133 -3.94 20.71 7.04
N CYS A 134 -4.97 19.96 6.65
CA CYS A 134 -5.40 19.85 5.26
C CYS A 134 -6.66 20.69 5.05
N ASP A 135 -6.66 21.51 4.01
CA ASP A 135 -7.83 22.31 3.62
C ASP A 135 -7.82 22.56 2.10
N GLY A 136 -9.01 22.71 1.53
CA GLY A 136 -9.28 22.86 0.09
C GLY A 136 -10.23 21.80 -0.46
N LYS A 137 -10.62 21.94 -1.73
CA LYS A 137 -11.59 21.04 -2.38
C LYS A 137 -10.89 19.91 -3.14
N CYS A 138 -11.49 18.71 -3.14
CA CYS A 138 -11.09 17.56 -3.97
C CYS A 138 -12.16 17.31 -5.04
N PRO A 139 -12.11 17.95 -6.22
CA PRO A 139 -13.04 17.65 -7.29
C PRO A 139 -12.87 16.20 -7.78
N PHE A 140 -13.92 15.62 -8.34
CA PHE A 140 -13.91 14.26 -8.89
C PHE A 140 -12.88 14.16 -10.04
N PRO A 141 -12.01 13.14 -10.04
CA PRO A 141 -11.00 12.92 -11.09
C PRO A 141 -11.57 12.37 -12.39
#